data_AF-A0A9E2N4E3-F1
#
_entry.id   AF-A0A9E2N4E3-F1
#
_cell.length_a   1.000
_cell.length_b   1.000
_cell.length_c   1.000
_cell.angle_alpha   90.00
_cell.angle_beta   90.00
_cell.angle_gamma   90.00
#
_symmetry.space_group_name_H-M   'P 1'
#
loop_
_entity.id
_entity.type
_entity.pdbx_description
1 polymer ?
#
loop_
_entity_poly.entity_id
_entity_poly.type
_entity_poly.pdbx_seq_one_letter_code
_entity_poly.pdbx_strand_id
1 'polypeptide(L)'
;MKFTERHRAWLDPTALFLLALGVRLIYISLISGHPYFETLVLDAQAYESRAREILQGIWTAGGVFYQDPFYPYFLALIHKVAGPGLGAVRMVHAVLGALGAVLVYDLGCFLGGRRTGVLAGLIYILYGALAYYDG
;
A
#
# COMPACT_ATOMS: atom_id res chain seq x y z
N MET A 1 -29.35 15.90 2.31
CA MET A 1 -28.17 15.09 2.65
C MET A 1 -27.04 16.04 3.05
N LYS A 2 -26.98 16.43 4.33
CA LYS A 2 -26.08 17.49 4.84
C LYS A 2 -24.71 16.89 5.16
N PHE A 3 -23.81 16.91 4.18
CA PHE A 3 -22.37 16.76 4.40
C PHE A 3 -21.81 18.13 4.79
N THR A 4 -21.61 18.42 6.09
CA THR A 4 -20.61 19.36 6.62
C THR A 4 -21.02 19.80 8.03
N GLU A 5 -20.77 18.95 9.01
CA GLU A 5 -20.50 19.40 10.39
C GLU A 5 -19.30 18.57 10.86
N ARG A 6 -18.16 18.78 10.20
CA ARG A 6 -16.88 18.17 10.61
C ARG A 6 -16.38 18.97 11.81
N HIS A 7 -16.98 18.71 12.96
CA HIS A 7 -16.62 19.35 14.22
C HIS A 7 -15.11 19.19 14.46
N ARG A 8 -14.40 20.31 14.33
CA ARG A 8 -13.04 20.55 14.84
C ARG A 8 -12.97 20.01 16.27
N ALA A 9 -12.26 18.89 16.50
CA ALA A 9 -11.02 18.90 17.30
C ALA A 9 -10.28 17.52 17.36
N TRP A 10 -8.94 17.63 17.22
CA TRP A 10 -7.78 16.79 17.62
C TRP A 10 -7.08 15.76 16.71
N LEU A 11 -7.73 14.98 15.83
CA LEU A 11 -6.98 14.13 14.87
C LEU A 11 -7.51 14.35 13.46
N ASP A 12 -6.87 15.23 12.70
CA ASP A 12 -7.20 15.39 11.29
C ASP A 12 -6.89 14.08 10.54
N PRO A 13 -7.75 13.60 9.62
CA PRO A 13 -7.44 12.45 8.77
C PRO A 13 -6.08 12.56 8.09
N THR A 14 -5.67 13.80 7.80
CA THR A 14 -4.32 14.15 7.34
C THR A 14 -3.23 13.77 8.34
N ALA A 15 -3.42 14.03 9.64
CA ALA A 15 -2.46 13.64 10.67
C ALA A 15 -2.37 12.11 10.79
N LEU A 16 -3.51 11.40 10.65
CA LEU A 16 -3.53 9.94 10.63
C LEU A 16 -2.81 9.38 9.40
N PHE A 17 -3.04 9.95 8.22
CA PHE A 17 -2.33 9.60 6.99
C PHE A 17 -0.82 9.82 7.12
N LEU A 18 -0.40 10.98 7.62
CA LEU A 18 1.01 11.31 7.82
C LEU A 18 1.67 10.38 8.84
N LEU A 19 0.97 10.03 9.92
CA LEU A 19 1.44 9.05 10.89
C LEU A 19 1.59 7.66 10.24
N ALA A 20 0.56 7.21 9.51
CA ALA A 20 0.56 5.92 8.82
C ALA A 20 1.68 5.82 7.77
N LEU A 21 1.91 6.90 7.02
CA LEU A 21 2.97 7.02 6.04
C LEU A 21 4.34 7.06 6.73
N GLY A 22 4.49 7.84 7.79
CA GLY A 22 5.73 7.93 8.57
C GLY A 22 6.17 6.59 9.14
N VAL A 23 5.25 5.83 9.74
CA VAL A 23 5.52 4.47 10.24
C VAL A 23 6.00 3.55 9.12
N ARG A 24 5.37 3.60 7.94
CA ARG A 24 5.76 2.80 6.78
C ARG A 24 7.11 3.20 6.20
N LEU A 25 7.41 4.51 6.12
CA LEU A 25 8.72 4.99 5.65
C LEU A 25 9.85 4.61 6.62
N ILE A 26 9.59 4.69 7.93
CA ILE A 26 10.53 4.20 8.96
C ILE A 26 10.77 2.70 8.77
N TYR A 27 9.70 1.92 8.59
CA TYR A 27 9.81 0.48 8.35
C TYR A 27 10.64 0.19 7.10
N ILE A 28 10.34 0.82 5.96
CA ILE A 28 11.10 0.67 4.72
C ILE A 28 12.58 1.02 4.90
N SER A 29 12.88 2.08 5.67
CA SER A 29 14.26 2.49 5.96
C SER A 29 14.99 1.50 6.89
N LEU A 30 14.27 0.81 7.78
CA LEU A 30 14.84 -0.24 8.63
C LEU A 30 15.17 -1.49 7.81
N ILE A 31 14.30 -1.87 6.89
CA ILE A 31 14.47 -3.09 6.08
C ILE A 31 15.37 -2.87 4.86
N SER A 32 15.65 -1.63 4.45
CA SER A 32 16.47 -1.34 3.25
C SER A 32 17.89 -1.88 3.31
N GLY A 33 18.42 -2.15 4.51
CA GLY A 33 19.72 -2.80 4.70
C GLY A 33 19.66 -4.33 4.76
N HIS A 34 18.47 -4.94 4.72
CA HIS A 34 18.30 -6.39 4.86
C HIS A 34 18.30 -7.09 3.49
N PRO A 35 18.91 -8.28 3.33
CA PRO A 35 18.88 -9.06 2.08
C PRO A 35 17.47 -9.36 1.52
N TYR A 36 16.43 -9.29 2.34
CA TYR A 36 15.02 -9.49 1.92
C TYR A 36 14.43 -8.25 1.24
N PHE A 37 15.16 -7.13 1.24
CA PHE A 37 14.72 -5.91 0.57
C PHE A 37 14.77 -6.02 -0.96
N GLU A 38 15.71 -6.81 -1.47
CA GLU A 38 15.91 -7.00 -2.91
C GLU A 38 15.46 -8.38 -3.40
N THR A 39 15.28 -9.34 -2.47
CA THR A 39 14.94 -10.72 -2.83
C THR A 39 13.43 -10.88 -2.96
N LEU A 40 12.94 -10.96 -4.19
CA LEU A 40 11.59 -11.42 -4.48
C LEU A 40 11.50 -12.93 -4.32
N VAL A 41 10.52 -13.41 -3.56
CA VAL A 41 10.33 -14.84 -3.30
C VAL A 41 8.98 -15.28 -3.85
N LEU A 42 8.94 -16.42 -4.53
CA LEU A 42 7.74 -17.09 -5.04
C LEU A 42 6.85 -16.14 -5.86
N ASP A 43 5.69 -15.77 -5.32
CA ASP A 43 4.67 -15.01 -6.03
C ASP A 43 5.15 -13.63 -6.46
N ALA A 44 5.94 -12.96 -5.61
CA ALA A 44 6.47 -11.64 -5.92
C ALA A 44 7.42 -11.67 -7.12
N GLN A 45 8.18 -12.76 -7.28
CA GLN A 45 9.08 -12.95 -8.42
C GLN A 45 8.29 -13.20 -9.71
N ALA A 46 7.21 -13.97 -9.64
CA ALA A 46 6.33 -14.23 -10.78
C ALA A 46 5.56 -12.97 -11.22
N TYR A 47 5.15 -12.13 -10.28
CA TYR A 47 4.53 -10.84 -10.59
C TYR A 47 5.52 -9.87 -11.27
N GLU A 48 6.74 -9.79 -10.76
CA GLU A 48 7.82 -8.98 -11.34
C GLU A 48 8.21 -9.45 -12.75
N SER A 49 8.33 -10.76 -12.98
CA SER A 49 8.66 -11.28 -14.31
C SER A 49 7.57 -10.95 -15.33
N ARG A 50 6.29 -11.12 -14.95
CA ARG A 50 5.16 -10.74 -15.80
C ARG A 50 5.11 -9.23 -16.05
N ALA A 51 5.41 -8.39 -15.06
CA ALA A 51 5.49 -6.95 -15.25
C ALA A 51 6.55 -6.56 -16.29
N ARG A 52 7.72 -7.23 -16.28
CA ARG A 52 8.77 -7.01 -17.28
C ARG A 52 8.38 -7.49 -18.67
N GLU A 53 7.70 -8.63 -18.79
CA GLU A 53 7.17 -9.12 -20.07
C GLU A 53 6.16 -8.14 -20.68
N ILE A 54 5.29 -7.56 -19.85
CA ILE A 54 4.33 -6.51 -20.28
C ILE A 54 5.09 -5.28 -20.80
N LEU A 55 6.15 -4.85 -20.12
CA LEU A 55 6.99 -3.73 -20.57
C LEU A 55 7.72 -4.02 -21.89
N GLN A 56 8.00 -5.30 -22.19
CA GLN A 56 8.58 -5.76 -23.46
C GLN A 56 7.54 -5.90 -24.58
N GLY A 57 6.26 -5.59 -24.32
CA GLY A 57 5.18 -5.63 -25.30
C GLY A 57 4.41 -6.94 -25.34
N ILE A 58 4.67 -7.87 -24.41
CA ILE A 58 3.90 -9.12 -24.26
C ILE A 58 2.74 -8.84 -23.30
N TRP A 59 1.70 -8.22 -23.83
CA TRP A 59 0.55 -7.78 -23.03
C TRP A 59 -0.27 -8.97 -22.50
N THR A 60 -0.42 -10.06 -23.26
CA THR A 60 -1.23 -11.20 -22.85
C THR A 60 -0.36 -12.41 -22.49
N ALA A 61 -0.82 -13.27 -21.58
CA ALA A 61 -0.08 -14.47 -21.17
C ALA A 61 -0.01 -15.56 -22.24
N GLY A 62 -0.65 -15.37 -23.40
CA GLY A 62 -0.78 -16.41 -24.43
C GLY A 62 -1.56 -17.66 -23.99
N GLY A 63 -2.10 -17.68 -22.77
CA GLY A 63 -2.77 -18.81 -22.13
C GLY A 63 -3.48 -18.42 -20.82
N VAL A 64 -3.75 -19.39 -19.94
CA VAL A 64 -4.40 -19.16 -18.64
C VAL A 64 -3.46 -18.37 -17.73
N PHE A 65 -3.99 -17.30 -17.12
CA PHE A 65 -3.24 -16.53 -16.13
C PHE A 65 -2.98 -17.39 -14.89
N TYR A 66 -1.70 -17.62 -14.57
CA TYR A 66 -1.29 -18.33 -13.35
C TYR A 66 -1.54 -17.50 -12.07
N GLN A 67 -1.56 -16.17 -12.20
CA GLN A 67 -1.77 -15.20 -11.11
C GLN A 67 -2.74 -14.10 -11.53
N ASP A 68 -3.27 -13.34 -10.57
CA ASP A 68 -4.25 -12.27 -10.83
C ASP A 68 -3.71 -11.25 -11.84
N PRO A 69 -4.42 -11.00 -12.94
CA PRO A 69 -3.85 -10.24 -14.06
C PRO A 69 -3.59 -8.78 -13.72
N PHE A 70 -4.38 -8.18 -12.82
CA PHE A 70 -4.32 -6.75 -12.52
C PHE A 70 -2.97 -6.29 -11.95
N TYR A 71 -2.43 -7.03 -10.99
CA TYR A 71 -1.24 -6.62 -10.26
C TYR A 71 0.04 -6.55 -11.14
N PRO A 72 0.31 -7.50 -12.05
CA PRO A 72 1.39 -7.35 -13.05
C PRO A 72 1.30 -6.08 -13.90
N TYR A 73 0.11 -5.67 -14.34
CA TYR A 73 -0.03 -4.43 -15.11
C TYR A 73 0.19 -3.19 -14.25
N PHE A 74 -0.25 -3.22 -12.99
CA PHE A 74 0.00 -2.16 -12.03
C PHE A 74 1.51 -1.99 -11.78
N LEU A 75 2.23 -3.09 -11.53
CA LEU A 75 3.69 -3.10 -11.42
C LEU A 75 4.38 -2.59 -12.69
N ALA A 76 3.95 -3.07 -13.87
CA ALA A 76 4.49 -2.61 -15.14
C ALA A 76 4.32 -1.09 -15.32
N LEU A 77 3.17 -0.53 -14.92
CA LEU A 77 2.94 0.91 -14.94
C LEU A 77 3.89 1.66 -14.00
N ILE A 78 4.08 1.17 -12.78
CA ILE A 78 5.02 1.78 -11.82
C ILE A 78 6.44 1.78 -12.40
N HIS A 79 6.89 0.64 -12.93
CA HIS A 79 8.22 0.53 -13.53
C HIS A 79 8.38 1.38 -14.79
N LYS A 80 7.31 1.55 -15.58
CA LYS A 80 7.33 2.44 -16.75
C LYS A 80 7.56 3.91 -16.37
N VAL A 81 7.01 4.35 -15.24
CA VAL A 81 7.06 5.75 -14.80
C VAL A 81 8.28 6.04 -13.93
N ALA A 82 8.59 5.16 -12.99
CA ALA A 82 9.62 5.37 -11.97
C ALA A 82 10.94 4.62 -12.24
N GLY A 83 10.97 3.75 -13.26
CA GLY A 83 12.12 2.93 -13.62
C GLY A 83 12.14 1.55 -12.95
N PRO A 84 13.11 0.71 -13.33
CA PRO A 84 13.27 -0.63 -12.75
C PRO A 84 13.70 -0.55 -11.28
N GLY A 85 13.12 -1.40 -10.43
CA GLY A 85 13.49 -1.53 -9.01
C GLY A 85 12.31 -1.49 -8.04
N LEU A 86 12.47 -2.13 -6.88
CA LEU A 86 11.40 -2.31 -5.90
C LEU A 86 11.12 -1.07 -5.05
N GLY A 87 12.05 -0.10 -5.03
CA GLY A 87 11.90 1.12 -4.23
C GLY A 87 10.63 1.90 -4.57
N ALA A 88 10.37 2.12 -5.87
CA ALA A 88 9.17 2.82 -6.32
C ALA A 88 7.88 2.06 -5.98
N VAL A 89 7.89 0.74 -6.14
CA VAL A 89 6.75 -0.13 -5.78
C VAL A 89 6.44 -0.03 -4.29
N ARG A 90 7.47 -0.13 -3.43
CA ARG A 90 7.32 0.02 -1.97
C ARG A 90 6.81 1.40 -1.57
N MET A 91 7.25 2.47 -2.24
CA MET A 91 6.70 3.82 -2.00
C MET A 91 5.22 3.91 -2.35
N VAL A 92 4.82 3.33 -3.48
CA VAL A 92 3.41 3.31 -3.88
C VAL A 92 2.57 2.50 -2.89
N HIS A 93 3.03 1.32 -2.48
CA HIS A 93 2.37 0.54 -1.43
C HIS A 93 2.30 1.28 -0.10
N ALA A 94 3.35 2.00 0.29
CA ALA A 94 3.35 2.76 1.53
C ALA A 94 2.26 3.85 1.52
N VAL A 95 2.08 4.54 0.39
CA VAL A 95 1.01 5.53 0.20
C VAL A 95 -0.36 4.86 0.20
N LEU A 96 -0.55 3.75 -0.52
CA LEU A 96 -1.82 3.03 -0.57
C LEU A 96 -2.23 2.49 0.81
N GLY A 97 -1.28 1.93 1.57
CA GLY A 97 -1.51 1.50 2.94
C GLY A 97 -1.86 2.66 3.87
N ALA A 98 -1.20 3.81 3.72
CA ALA A 98 -1.55 5.02 4.47
C ALA A 98 -2.97 5.53 4.14
N LEU A 99 -3.39 5.46 2.88
CA LEU A 99 -4.78 5.74 2.49
C LEU A 99 -5.76 4.73 3.09
N GLY A 100 -5.38 3.44 3.14
CA GLY A 100 -6.14 2.40 3.82
C GLY A 100 -6.43 2.72 5.29
N ALA A 101 -5.45 3.29 6.01
CA ALA A 101 -5.63 3.71 7.41
C ALA A 101 -6.71 4.79 7.56
N VAL A 102 -6.77 5.74 6.62
CA VAL A 102 -7.80 6.79 6.59
C VAL A 102 -9.18 6.19 6.32
N LEU A 103 -9.29 5.27 5.35
CA LEU A 103 -10.54 4.59 5.03
C LEU A 103 -11.07 3.76 6.21
N VAL A 104 -10.19 3.06 6.93
CA VAL A 104 -10.55 2.32 8.15
C VAL A 104 -11.04 3.26 9.23
N TYR A 105 -10.37 4.40 9.41
CA TYR A 105 -10.80 5.43 10.34
C TYR A 105 -12.20 5.98 9.99
N ASP A 106 -12.46 6.28 8.72
CA ASP A 106 -13.76 6.79 8.27
C ASP A 106 -14.87 5.75 8.44
N LEU A 107 -14.59 4.49 8.11
CA LEU A 107 -15.52 3.37 8.30
C LEU A 107 -15.82 3.15 9.79
N GLY A 108 -14.81 3.18 10.66
CA GLY A 108 -15.01 3.06 12.10
C GLY A 108 -15.80 4.24 12.68
N CYS A 109 -15.60 5.46 12.15
CA CYS A 109 -16.42 6.62 12.50
C CYS A 109 -17.88 6.43 12.09
N PHE A 110 -18.11 5.89 10.89
CA PHE A 110 -19.44 5.61 10.37
C PHE A 110 -20.20 4.56 11.21
N LEU A 111 -19.52 3.46 11.59
CA LEU A 111 -20.17 2.33 12.25
C LEU A 111 -20.33 2.50 13.77
N GLY A 112 -19.33 3.08 14.43
CA GLY A 112 -19.26 3.10 15.90
C GLY A 112 -18.88 4.45 16.47
N GLY A 113 -18.97 5.51 15.68
CA GLY A 113 -18.59 6.86 16.07
C GLY A 113 -17.08 7.07 16.17
N ARG A 114 -16.72 8.29 16.54
CA ARG A 114 -15.34 8.81 16.43
C ARG A 114 -14.29 7.99 17.19
N ARG A 115 -14.61 7.50 18.40
CA ARG A 115 -13.68 6.70 19.21
C ARG A 115 -13.33 5.40 18.50
N THR A 116 -14.31 4.75 17.89
CA THR A 116 -14.15 3.51 17.13
C THR A 116 -13.29 3.74 15.89
N GLY A 117 -13.52 4.82 15.14
CA GLY A 117 -12.67 5.20 14.00
C GLY A 117 -11.20 5.43 14.37
N VAL A 118 -10.94 6.18 15.45
CA VAL A 118 -9.56 6.43 15.91
C VAL A 118 -8.88 5.13 16.34
N LEU A 119 -9.55 4.29 17.13
CA LEU A 119 -8.99 3.01 17.56
C LEU A 119 -8.74 2.08 16.38
N ALA A 120 -9.68 1.98 15.43
CA ALA A 120 -9.53 1.14 14.24
C ALA A 120 -8.35 1.60 13.37
N GLY A 121 -8.24 2.91 13.11
CA GLY A 121 -7.12 3.47 12.35
C GLY A 121 -5.77 3.26 13.03
N LEU A 122 -5.68 3.46 14.34
CA LEU A 122 -4.45 3.21 15.11
C LEU A 122 -4.06 1.73 15.11
N ILE A 123 -5.03 0.83 15.29
CA ILE A 123 -4.80 -0.62 15.21
C ILE A 123 -4.29 -0.98 13.82
N TYR A 124 -4.89 -0.43 12.75
CA TYR A 124 -4.46 -0.67 11.38
C TYR A 124 -3.02 -0.19 11.12
N ILE A 125 -2.62 0.96 11.67
CA ILE A 125 -1.24 1.48 11.55
C ILE A 125 -0.24 0.58 12.27
N LEU A 126 -0.60 0.08 13.45
CA LEU A 126 0.30 -0.69 14.32
C LEU A 126 0.28 -2.19 14.05
N TYR A 127 -0.61 -2.66 13.18
CA TYR A 127 -0.69 -4.08 12.84
C TYR A 127 0.51 -4.47 11.96
N GLY A 128 1.54 -5.01 12.61
CA GLY A 128 2.85 -5.28 12.00
C GLY A 128 2.81 -6.19 10.77
N ALA A 129 1.80 -7.06 10.64
CA ALA A 129 1.65 -7.87 9.43
C ALA A 129 1.28 -7.00 8.20
N LEU A 130 0.46 -5.96 8.36
CA LEU A 130 0.18 -5.03 7.27
C LEU A 130 1.42 -4.20 6.90
N ALA A 131 2.23 -3.81 7.90
CA ALA A 131 3.50 -3.15 7.63
C ALA A 131 4.49 -4.05 6.88
N TYR A 132 4.50 -5.36 7.17
CA TYR A 132 5.35 -6.36 6.49
C TYR A 132 4.91 -6.62 5.03
N TYR A 133 3.61 -6.63 4.75
CA TYR A 133 3.11 -6.88 3.39
C TYR A 133 3.09 -5.60 2.51
N ASP A 134 2.89 -4.42 3.11
CA ASP A 134 2.96 -3.13 2.41
C ASP A 134 4.42 -2.65 2.20
N GLY A 135 5.35 -3.21 2.98
CA GLY A 135 6.69 -2.66 3.25
C GLY A 135 7.84 -3.52 2.77
#